data_AF-E2SLH1-F1
#
_entry.id   AF-E2SLH1-F1
#
_cell.length_a   1.000
_cell.length_b   1.000
_cell.length_c   1.000
_cell.angle_alpha   90.00
_cell.angle_beta   90.00
_cell.angle_gamma   90.00
#
_symmetry.space_group_name_H-M   'P 1'
#
loop_
_entity.id
_entity.type
_entity.pdbx_description
1 polymer ?
#
loop_
_entity_poly.entity_id
_entity_poly.type
_entity_poly.pdbx_seq_one_letter_code
_entity_poly.pdbx_strand_id
1 'polypeptide(L)'
;MVQSRNTKVDYTIKGVSYLGLTSYGSIMVGDRAFEFYNERNVKDHIQIPWEEVDRVVASVLFKGRRISRFAIMTKSSGTLSFSSRNNKALLRAVRVYVEEERIVRSLSFFDVMKRNVTHIFRKKKGDHASC
;
A
#
# COMPACT_ATOMS: atom_id res chain seq x y z
N MET A 1 -14.92 12.54 22.56
CA MET A 1 -13.52 12.10 22.37
C MET A 1 -13.55 10.81 21.57
N VAL A 2 -12.73 10.68 20.53
CA VAL A 2 -12.54 9.41 19.84
C VAL A 2 -11.46 8.63 20.58
N GLN A 3 -11.72 7.37 20.88
CA GLN A 3 -10.78 6.49 21.58
C GLN A 3 -10.06 5.60 20.57
N SER A 4 -8.75 5.43 20.78
CA SER A 4 -7.98 4.43 20.06
C SER A 4 -8.41 3.03 20.49
N ARG A 5 -8.47 2.10 19.54
CA ARG A 5 -8.69 0.67 19.81
C ARG A 5 -7.40 -0.01 20.28
N ASN A 6 -6.25 0.58 19.95
CA ASN A 6 -4.94 0.10 20.39
C ASN A 6 -4.77 0.31 21.88
N THR A 7 -4.29 -0.72 22.57
CA THR A 7 -3.84 -0.60 23.97
C THR A 7 -2.38 -0.15 24.05
N LYS A 8 -1.62 -0.42 22.98
CA LYS A 8 -0.23 0.02 22.84
C LYS A 8 -0.01 0.56 21.43
N VAL A 9 0.71 1.67 21.33
CA VAL A 9 1.09 2.30 20.07
C VAL A 9 2.59 2.14 19.88
N ASP A 10 3.02 1.47 18.82
CA ASP A 10 4.44 1.26 18.53
C ASP A 10 5.00 2.29 17.55
N TYR A 11 4.16 2.83 16.67
CA TYR A 11 4.61 3.80 15.69
C TYR A 11 3.53 4.82 15.33
N THR A 12 3.91 6.10 15.33
CA THR A 12 3.03 7.21 14.95
C THR A 12 3.75 8.11 13.96
N ILE A 13 3.07 8.48 12.87
CA ILE A 13 3.61 9.40 11.87
C ILE A 13 2.50 10.22 11.20
N LYS A 14 2.84 11.43 10.75
CA LYS A 14 1.94 12.20 9.88
C LYS A 14 1.80 11.54 8.51
N GLY A 15 0.56 11.49 8.04
CA GLY A 15 0.19 10.84 6.78
C GLY A 15 -1.05 11.44 6.14
N VAL A 16 -1.42 10.85 5.02
CA VAL A 16 -2.54 11.26 4.18
C VAL A 16 -3.37 10.03 3.89
N SER A 17 -4.68 10.14 4.09
CA SER A 17 -5.67 9.20 3.62
C SER A 17 -6.25 9.69 2.30
N TYR A 18 -6.39 8.77 1.34
CA TYR A 18 -7.05 9.01 0.05
C TYR A 18 -8.45 8.40 0.01
N LEU A 19 -9.04 8.09 1.17
CA LEU A 19 -10.43 7.65 1.26
C LEU A 19 -11.36 8.82 0.95
N GLY A 20 -12.03 8.78 -0.20
CA GLY A 20 -12.88 9.89 -0.66
C GLY A 20 -12.05 11.13 -1.00
N LEU A 21 -12.15 12.19 -0.19
CA LEU A 21 -11.34 13.40 -0.35
C LEU A 21 -9.98 13.24 0.35
N THR A 22 -8.95 13.84 -0.23
CA THR A 22 -7.59 13.78 0.34
C THR A 22 -7.57 14.44 1.72
N SER A 23 -7.29 13.64 2.74
CA SER A 23 -7.34 14.04 4.14
C SER A 23 -5.97 13.90 4.79
N TYR A 24 -5.51 14.97 5.45
CA TYR A 24 -4.25 15.00 6.18
C TYR A 24 -4.50 14.62 7.63
N GLY A 25 -3.60 13.82 8.20
CA GLY A 25 -3.84 13.20 9.48
C GLY A 25 -2.60 12.60 10.12
N SER A 26 -2.84 11.89 11.22
CA SER A 26 -1.84 11.08 11.89
C SER A 26 -2.19 9.62 11.72
N ILE A 27 -1.22 8.83 11.26
CA ILE A 27 -1.29 7.38 11.20
C ILE A 27 -0.67 6.83 12.48
N MET A 28 -1.36 5.87 13.09
CA MET A 28 -0.92 5.14 14.27
C MET A 28 -0.95 3.64 13.98
N VAL A 29 0.15 2.97 14.29
CA VAL A 29 0.30 1.51 14.22
C VAL A 29 0.45 1.04 15.66
N GLY A 30 -0.47 0.18 16.09
CA GLY A 30 -0.46 -0.39 17.43
C GLY A 30 -0.74 -1.87 17.45
N ASP A 31 -0.93 -2.39 18.64
CA ASP A 31 -1.05 -3.83 18.92
C ASP A 31 -2.30 -4.49 18.32
N ARG A 32 -3.37 -3.73 18.07
CA ARG A 32 -4.68 -4.27 17.66
C ARG A 32 -5.14 -3.80 16.29
N ALA A 33 -4.75 -2.61 15.88
CA ALA A 33 -5.23 -1.99 14.67
C ALA A 33 -4.23 -1.01 14.04
N PHE A 34 -4.36 -0.86 12.72
CA PHE A 34 -3.90 0.31 12.00
C PHE A 34 -4.95 1.41 12.11
N GLU A 35 -4.54 2.62 12.50
CA GLU A 35 -5.46 3.74 12.69
C GLU A 35 -5.00 4.99 11.95
N PHE A 36 -5.96 5.76 11.45
CA PHE A 36 -5.75 7.08 10.87
C PHE A 36 -6.73 8.07 11.49
N TYR A 37 -6.20 9.18 11.97
CA TYR A 37 -6.99 10.27 12.55
C TYR A 37 -6.82 11.53 11.72
N ASN A 38 -7.92 12.05 11.17
CA ASN A 38 -7.92 13.29 10.41
C ASN A 38 -7.63 14.49 11.34
N GLU A 39 -6.72 15.36 10.92
CA GLU A 39 -6.33 16.55 11.67
C GLU A 39 -7.45 17.61 11.71
N ARG A 40 -8.28 17.69 10.66
CA ARG A 40 -9.36 18.68 10.57
C ARG A 40 -10.58 18.28 11.36
N ASN A 41 -10.91 16.99 11.37
CA ASN A 41 -12.07 16.47 12.09
C ASN A 41 -11.75 15.10 12.69
N VAL A 42 -11.51 15.07 14.00
CA VAL A 42 -11.21 13.84 14.73
C VAL A 42 -12.32 12.79 14.69
N LYS A 43 -13.57 13.17 14.37
CA LYS A 43 -14.67 12.21 14.18
C LYS A 43 -14.51 11.43 12.86
N ASP A 44 -13.82 12.00 11.89
CA ASP A 44 -13.46 11.34 10.64
C ASP A 44 -12.14 10.58 10.84
N HIS A 45 -12.28 9.32 11.23
CA HIS A 45 -11.17 8.45 11.56
C HIS A 45 -11.39 7.07 10.94
N ILE A 46 -10.29 6.39 10.68
CA ILE A 46 -10.28 5.05 10.10
C ILE A 46 -9.55 4.16 11.09
N GLN A 47 -10.17 3.04 11.48
CA GLN A 47 -9.56 2.03 12.33
C GLN A 47 -9.72 0.69 11.63
N ILE A 48 -8.61 0.04 11.31
CA ILE A 48 -8.56 -1.23 10.60
C ILE A 48 -7.92 -2.24 11.55
N PRO A 49 -8.72 -3.11 12.20
CA PRO A 49 -8.20 -4.22 12.99
C PRO A 49 -7.29 -5.10 12.12
N TRP A 50 -6.23 -5.65 12.71
CA TRP A 50 -5.29 -6.50 11.97
C TRP A 50 -5.99 -7.74 11.37
N GLU A 51 -7.05 -8.23 12.00
CA GLU A 51 -7.87 -9.35 11.54
C GLU A 51 -8.66 -9.02 10.26
N GLU A 52 -8.96 -7.75 10.03
CA GLU A 52 -9.67 -7.27 8.83
C GLU A 52 -8.71 -7.05 7.65
N VAL A 53 -7.40 -6.96 7.91
CA VAL A 53 -6.38 -6.80 6.87
C VAL A 53 -6.24 -8.10 6.08
N ASP A 54 -6.64 -8.06 4.81
CA ASP A 54 -6.37 -9.14 3.86
C ASP A 54 -4.94 -9.01 3.31
N ARG A 55 -4.63 -7.85 2.72
CA ARG A 55 -3.32 -7.59 2.09
C ARG A 55 -2.89 -6.13 2.24
N VAL A 56 -1.59 -5.90 2.21
CA VAL A 56 -1.00 -4.56 2.16
C VAL A 56 -0.19 -4.44 0.87
N VAL A 57 -0.59 -3.52 0.00
CA VAL A 57 0.03 -3.29 -1.30
C VAL A 57 0.89 -2.04 -1.24
N ALA A 58 2.20 -2.16 -1.39
CA ALA A 58 3.12 -1.03 -1.40
C ALA A 58 3.49 -0.60 -2.82
N SER A 59 3.21 0.67 -3.17
CA SER A 59 3.55 1.25 -4.46
C SER A 59 4.97 1.77 -4.50
N VAL A 60 5.83 1.00 -5.18
CA VAL A 60 7.25 1.28 -5.34
C VAL A 60 7.51 2.07 -6.63
N LEU A 61 8.06 3.26 -6.47
CA LEU A 61 8.54 4.11 -7.56
C LEU A 61 10.06 4.01 -7.69
N PHE A 62 10.59 4.54 -8.80
CA PHE A 62 12.04 4.64 -9.07
C PHE A 62 12.77 3.29 -9.00
N LYS A 63 12.33 2.30 -9.80
CA LYS A 63 12.94 0.95 -9.86
C LYS A 63 13.08 0.29 -8.47
N GLY A 64 12.11 0.49 -7.58
CA GLY A 64 12.11 -0.09 -6.24
C GLY A 64 12.81 0.74 -5.15
N ARG A 65 13.28 1.96 -5.46
CA ARG A 65 14.05 2.78 -4.50
C ARG A 65 13.17 3.53 -3.49
N ARG A 66 11.95 3.93 -3.84
CA ARG A 66 11.07 4.70 -2.94
C ARG A 66 9.65 4.17 -2.94
N ILE A 67 9.02 4.15 -1.77
CA ILE A 67 7.60 3.82 -1.61
C ILE A 67 6.84 5.14 -1.56
N SER A 68 6.02 5.41 -2.58
CA SER A 68 5.26 6.67 -2.64
C SER A 68 3.94 6.57 -1.88
N ARG A 69 3.25 5.43 -2.00
CA ARG A 69 1.95 5.16 -1.37
C ARG A 69 1.87 3.69 -1.01
N PHE A 70 0.94 3.37 -0.12
CA PHE A 70 0.55 1.99 0.16
C PHE A 70 -0.98 1.92 0.28
N ALA A 71 -1.54 0.75 0.04
CA ALA A 71 -2.95 0.49 0.20
C ALA A 71 -3.15 -0.71 1.10
N ILE A 72 -4.10 -0.61 2.03
CA ILE A 72 -4.54 -1.69 2.89
C ILE A 72 -5.83 -2.22 2.29
N MET A 73 -5.78 -3.47 1.81
CA MET A 73 -6.95 -4.21 1.36
C MET A 73 -7.57 -4.87 2.57
N THR A 74 -8.82 -4.51 2.84
CA THR A 74 -9.62 -5.12 3.89
C THR A 74 -10.47 -6.25 3.31
N LYS A 75 -10.85 -7.22 4.14
CA LYS A 75 -11.68 -8.36 3.71
C LYS A 75 -13.08 -7.94 3.26
N SER A 76 -13.66 -6.91 3.87
CA SER A 76 -15.05 -6.47 3.65
C SER A 76 -15.18 -5.02 3.19
N SER A 77 -14.32 -4.13 3.68
CA SER A 77 -14.47 -2.67 3.54
C SER A 77 -13.77 -2.09 2.30
N GLY A 78 -13.23 -2.95 1.43
CA GLY A 78 -12.52 -2.57 0.20
C GLY A 78 -11.06 -2.15 0.42
N THR A 79 -10.54 -1.33 -0.48
CA THR A 79 -9.12 -0.94 -0.51
C THR A 79 -8.93 0.50 -0.06
N LEU A 80 -8.14 0.70 0.99
CA LEU A 80 -7.88 2.00 1.60
C LEU A 80 -6.45 2.44 1.29
N SER A 81 -6.30 3.56 0.60
CA SER A 81 -4.98 4.06 0.18
C SER A 81 -4.46 5.16 1.10
N PHE A 82 -3.19 5.06 1.46
CA PHE A 82 -2.50 5.96 2.37
C PHE A 82 -1.11 6.36 1.86
N SER A 83 -0.59 7.45 2.41
CA SER A 83 0.82 7.81 2.30
C SER A 83 1.31 8.46 3.59
N SER A 84 2.61 8.42 3.83
CA SER A 84 3.25 9.06 4.97
C SER A 84 4.58 9.66 4.57
N ARG A 85 5.13 10.51 5.44
CA ARG A 85 6.49 11.07 5.23
C ARG A 85 7.56 9.98 5.15
N ASN A 86 7.37 8.84 5.83
CA ASN A 86 8.30 7.72 5.80
C ASN A 86 7.54 6.38 5.72
N ASN A 87 7.08 6.05 4.50
CA ASN A 87 6.37 4.80 4.24
C ASN A 87 7.20 3.55 4.55
N LYS A 88 8.53 3.62 4.42
CA LYS A 88 9.41 2.47 4.68
C LYS A 88 9.43 2.12 6.17
N ALA A 89 9.55 3.13 7.05
CA ALA A 89 9.51 2.91 8.49
C ALA A 89 8.11 2.46 8.95
N LEU A 90 7.05 3.08 8.42
CA LEU A 90 5.68 2.69 8.72
C LEU A 90 5.39 1.23 8.33
N LEU A 91 5.74 0.81 7.11
CA LEU A 91 5.50 -0.56 6.67
C LEU A 91 6.34 -1.59 7.43
N ARG A 92 7.50 -1.19 7.99
CA ARG A 92 8.26 -2.04 8.91
C ARG A 92 7.52 -2.25 10.23
N ALA A 93 6.86 -1.22 10.77
CA ALA A 93 6.02 -1.36 11.95
C ALA A 93 4.80 -2.24 11.67
N VAL A 94 4.16 -2.06 10.50
CA VAL A 94 3.02 -2.91 10.07
C VAL A 94 3.43 -4.38 9.90
N ARG A 95 4.66 -4.66 9.43
CA ARG A 95 5.17 -6.04 9.26
C ARG A 95 5.27 -6.83 10.57
N VAL A 96 5.23 -6.17 11.73
CA VAL A 96 5.15 -6.86 13.03
C VAL A 96 3.79 -7.55 13.22
N TYR A 97 2.74 -7.00 12.61
CA TYR A 97 1.35 -7.44 12.79
C TYR A 97 0.76 -8.15 11.58
N VAL A 98 1.36 -7.97 10.40
CA VAL A 98 0.91 -8.55 9.13
C VAL A 98 2.01 -9.44 8.57
N GLU A 99 1.66 -10.69 8.29
CA GLU A 99 2.52 -11.68 7.63
C GLU A 99 3.16 -11.13 6.35
N GLU A 100 4.42 -11.49 6.10
CA GLU A 100 5.19 -10.94 4.97
C GLU A 100 4.55 -11.28 3.62
N GLU A 101 3.92 -12.45 3.52
CA GLU A 101 3.21 -12.93 2.33
C GLU A 101 2.04 -12.02 1.96
N ARG A 102 1.46 -11.32 2.94
CA ARG A 102 0.35 -10.38 2.73
C ARG A 102 0.83 -8.98 2.38
N ILE A 103 2.11 -8.66 2.58
CA ILE A 103 2.71 -7.38 2.22
C ILE A 103 3.34 -7.48 0.82
N VAL A 104 2.51 -7.21 -0.18
CA VAL A 104 2.91 -7.32 -1.58
C VAL A 104 3.42 -6.00 -2.14
N ARG A 105 4.46 -6.05 -2.97
CA ARG A 105 4.91 -4.89 -3.75
C ARG A 105 4.04 -4.78 -4.99
N SER A 106 3.45 -3.61 -5.27
CA SER A 106 2.78 -3.44 -6.56
C SER A 106 3.84 -3.45 -7.67
N LEU A 107 3.74 -4.46 -8.54
CA LEU A 107 4.63 -4.70 -9.67
C LEU A 107 4.39 -3.64 -10.75
N SER A 108 4.91 -2.42 -10.55
CA SER A 108 4.54 -1.29 -11.41
C SER A 108 5.54 -0.90 -12.50
N PHE A 109 6.63 -1.65 -12.74
CA PHE A 109 7.54 -1.30 -13.85
C PHE A 109 8.08 -2.47 -14.69
N PHE A 110 8.37 -3.64 -14.12
CA PHE A 110 8.93 -4.75 -14.90
C PHE A 110 7.86 -5.60 -15.61
N ASP A 111 6.67 -5.75 -15.04
CA ASP A 111 5.60 -6.55 -15.66
C ASP A 111 5.02 -5.90 -16.92
N VAL A 112 4.96 -4.56 -16.96
CA VAL A 112 4.52 -3.81 -18.14
C VAL A 112 5.61 -3.78 -19.23
N MET A 113 6.89 -3.71 -18.84
CA MET A 113 8.02 -3.81 -19.77
C MET A 113 8.11 -5.19 -20.42
N LYS A 114 7.92 -6.28 -19.65
CA LYS A 114 7.93 -7.65 -20.21
C LYS A 114 6.80 -7.89 -21.21
N ARG A 115 5.61 -7.33 -20.99
CA ARG A 115 4.47 -7.51 -21.93
C ARG A 115 4.70 -6.89 -23.31
N ASN A 116 5.45 -5.79 -23.41
CA ASN A 116 5.71 -5.12 -24.70
C ASN A 116 6.89 -5.72 -25.48
N VAL A 117 7.91 -6.27 -24.81
CA VAL A 117 9.08 -6.85 -25.50
C VAL A 117 8.74 -8.15 -26.25
N THR A 118 7.83 -8.97 -25.74
CA THR A 118 7.41 -10.22 -26.41
C THR A 118 6.63 -10.01 -27.71
N HIS A 119 6.06 -8.83 -27.97
CA HIS A 119 5.32 -8.57 -29.21
C HIS A 119 6.25 -8.13 -30.36
N ILE A 120 7.40 -7.53 -30.06
CA ILE A 120 8.35 -7.05 -31.07
C ILE A 120 9.29 -8.16 -31.54
N PHE A 121 9.66 -9.09 -30.66
CA PHE A 121 10.57 -10.19 -31.01
C PHE A 121 9.94 -11.35 -31.79
N ARG A 122 8.61 -11.35 -32.02
CA ARG A 122 7.90 -12.39 -32.78
C ARG A 122 7.68 -12.08 -34.26
N LYS A 123 8.31 -11.03 -34.81
CA LYS A 123 8.17 -10.65 -36.24
C LYS A 123 9.45 -10.76 -37.09
N LYS A 124 10.48 -11.46 -36.62
CA LYS A 124 11.65 -11.81 -37.44
C LYS A 124 12.11 -13.24 -37.16
N LYS A 125 11.47 -14.23 -37.81
CA LYS A 125 12.06 -15.53 -38.18
C LYS A 125 11.12 -16.26 -39.16
N GLY A 126 11.66 -16.65 -40.33
CA GLY A 126 11.02 -17.46 -41.37
C GLY A 126 10.61 -16.64 -42.60
N ASP A 127 11.52 -16.29 -43.53
CA ASP A 127 12.13 -17.10 -44.62
C ASP A 127 11.17 -17.22 -45.82
N HIS A 128 11.43 -16.56 -46.96
CA HIS A 128 12.30 -17.03 -48.06
C HIS A 128 11.97 -18.45 -48.56
N ALA A 129 11.11 -18.54 -49.58
CA ALA A 129 11.05 -19.57 -50.63
C ALA A 129 10.16 -18.97 -51.74
N SER A 130 10.70 -18.50 -52.88
CA SER A 130 11.12 -19.30 -54.04
C SER A 130 10.01 -20.22 -54.56
N CYS A 131 9.22 -19.71 -55.52
CA CYS A 131 8.87 -20.35 -56.80
C CYS A 131 7.96 -19.39 -57.59
#